data_AF-A0A6H0TRF1-F1
#
_entry.id   AF-A0A6H0TRF1-F1
#
_cell.length_a   1.000
_cell.length_b   1.000
_cell.length_c   1.000
_cell.angle_alpha   90.00
_cell.angle_beta   90.00
_cell.angle_gamma   90.00
#
_symmetry.space_group_name_H-M   'P 1'
#
loop_
_entity.id
_entity.type
_entity.pdbx_description
1 polymer ?
#
loop_
_entity_poly.entity_id
_entity_poly.type
_entity_poly.pdbx_seq_one_letter_code
_entity_poly.pdbx_strand_id
1 'polypeptide(L)' 'MNPNWDPDIPCSSRLNRPEWVAVGLIGKLLVRDDGTCQVNGYCKSNNEGIATSSTNGYRVMKRTGPNQIMILVR' A
#
# COMPACT_ATOMS: atom_id res chain seq x y z
N MET A 1 -16.75 7.70 32.12
CA MET A 1 -16.85 8.53 30.89
C MET A 1 -15.51 9.25 30.74
N ASN A 2 -14.98 9.42 29.52
CA ASN A 2 -13.72 10.16 29.32
C ASN A 2 -13.94 11.64 29.66
N PRO A 3 -13.25 12.24 30.67
CA PRO A 3 -13.48 13.63 31.07
C PRO A 3 -13.08 14.65 30.00
N ASN A 4 -12.29 14.25 29.00
CA ASN A 4 -11.87 15.10 27.89
C ASN A 4 -12.80 14.99 26.66
N TRP A 5 -13.88 14.22 26.76
CA TRP A 5 -14.84 14.08 25.67
C TRP A 5 -15.84 15.24 25.70
N ASP A 6 -15.97 15.93 24.58
CA ASP A 6 -16.85 17.07 24.39
C ASP A 6 -17.96 16.71 23.36
N PRO A 7 -19.25 16.67 23.76
CA PRO A 7 -20.37 16.35 22.88
C PRO A 7 -20.61 17.39 21.78
N ASP A 8 -20.16 18.63 21.98
CA ASP A 8 -20.41 19.73 21.04
C ASP A 8 -19.40 19.72 19.87
N ILE A 9 -18.33 18.92 19.98
CA ILE A 9 -17.36 18.73 18.90
C ILE A 9 -17.87 17.61 17.96
N PRO A 10 -18.21 17.92 16.70
CA PRO A 10 -18.69 16.92 15.77
C PRO A 10 -17.61 15.88 15.44
N CYS A 11 -17.89 14.62 15.75
CA CYS A 11 -17.00 13.50 15.45
C CYS A 11 -17.36 12.89 14.08
N SER A 12 -16.58 13.20 13.04
CA SER A 12 -16.72 12.58 11.73
C SER A 12 -15.95 11.25 11.66
N SER A 13 -16.55 10.26 10.99
CA SER A 13 -15.89 8.97 10.73
C SER A 13 -14.58 9.16 9.97
N ARG A 14 -13.55 8.38 10.32
CA ARG A 14 -12.27 8.34 9.57
C ARG A 14 -12.46 7.95 8.10
N LEU A 15 -13.54 7.24 7.78
CA LEU A 15 -13.89 6.88 6.40
C LEU A 15 -14.13 8.11 5.51
N ASN A 16 -14.52 9.24 6.10
CA ASN A 16 -14.87 10.47 5.38
C ASN A 16 -13.74 11.52 5.42
N ARG A 17 -12.56 11.15 5.91
CA ARG A 17 -11.45 12.07 6.19
C ARG A 17 -10.27 11.76 5.25
N PRO A 18 -9.85 12.68 4.37
CA PRO A 18 -8.87 12.41 3.32
C PRO A 18 -7.47 12.08 3.83
N GLU A 19 -7.13 12.47 5.05
CA GLU A 19 -5.86 12.15 5.70
C GLU A 19 -5.77 10.69 6.18
N TRP A 20 -6.90 9.96 6.19
CA TRP A 20 -6.95 8.54 6.53
C TRP A 20 -7.08 7.69 5.28
N VAL A 21 -6.22 6.67 5.16
CA VAL A 21 -6.26 5.70 4.07
C VAL A 21 -6.08 4.28 4.62
N ALA A 22 -6.70 3.30 3.98
CA ALA A 22 -6.47 1.91 4.30
C ALA A 22 -5.07 1.47 3.81
N VAL A 23 -4.33 0.78 4.68
CA VAL A 23 -3.02 0.20 4.36
C VAL A 23 -3.13 -1.31 4.38
N GLY A 24 -2.80 -1.96 3.25
CA GLY A 24 -2.79 -3.42 3.15
C GLY A 24 -1.57 -4.01 3.88
N LEU A 25 -1.80 -4.74 4.96
CA LEU A 25 -0.74 -5.36 5.77
C LEU A 25 -0.46 -6.83 5.41
N ILE A 26 -1.38 -7.48 4.69
CA ILE A 26 -1.27 -8.88 4.31
C ILE A 26 -2.10 -9.16 3.05
N GLY A 27 -1.68 -10.15 2.26
CA GLY A 27 -2.41 -10.67 1.12
C GLY A 27 -1.81 -10.29 -0.23
N LYS A 28 -2.62 -10.49 -1.27
CA LYS A 28 -2.23 -10.16 -2.66
C LYS A 28 -2.62 -8.72 -2.95
N LEU A 29 -1.64 -7.84 -3.07
CA LEU A 29 -1.84 -6.41 -3.23
C LEU A 29 -1.35 -5.95 -4.60
N LEU A 30 -2.12 -5.06 -5.23
CA LEU A 30 -1.68 -4.34 -6.42
C LEU A 30 -0.87 -3.12 -5.98
N VAL A 31 0.33 -2.99 -6.51
CA VAL A 31 1.22 -1.87 -6.23
C VAL A 31 1.66 -1.20 -7.52
N ARG A 32 1.98 0.10 -7.44
CA ARG A 32 2.56 0.85 -8.55
C ARG A 32 4.04 0.50 -8.67
N ASP A 33 4.50 0.31 -9.89
CA ASP A 33 5.90 0.01 -10.18
C ASP A 33 6.45 0.91 -11.29
N ASP A 34 7.78 1.02 -11.33
CA ASP A 34 8.50 1.84 -12.31
C ASP A 34 8.71 1.16 -13.67
N GLY A 35 8.15 -0.05 -13.86
CA GLY A 35 8.28 -0.86 -15.06
C GLY A 35 9.45 -1.84 -15.03
N THR A 36 10.37 -1.73 -14.06
CA THR A 36 11.54 -2.61 -13.97
C THR A 36 11.20 -3.99 -13.39
N CYS A 37 10.11 -4.10 -12.64
CA CYS A 37 9.75 -5.32 -11.93
C CYS A 37 9.37 -6.47 -12.88
N GLN A 38 9.87 -7.67 -12.63
CA GLN A 38 9.60 -8.85 -13.46
C GLN A 38 8.79 -9.89 -12.70
N VAL A 39 7.84 -10.55 -13.38
CA VAL A 39 7.11 -11.70 -12.81
C VAL A 39 8.12 -12.77 -12.40
N ASN A 40 7.92 -13.39 -11.25
CA ASN A 40 8.87 -14.30 -10.61
C ASN A 40 10.20 -13.66 -10.15
N GLY A 41 10.34 -12.35 -10.26
CA GLY A 41 11.37 -11.57 -9.60
C GLY A 41 10.93 -11.08 -8.22
N TYR A 42 11.70 -10.14 -7.68
CA TYR A 42 11.39 -9.44 -6.43
C TYR A 42 11.37 -7.94 -6.66
N CYS A 43 10.70 -7.22 -5.76
CA CYS A 43 10.68 -5.77 -5.73
C CYS A 43 10.77 -5.22 -4.31
N LYS A 44 11.25 -3.99 -4.20
CA LYS A 44 11.20 -3.15 -3.00
C LYS A 44 10.74 -1.75 -3.38
N SER A 45 10.21 -1.02 -2.39
CA SER A 45 9.98 0.40 -2.57
C SER A 45 11.30 1.13 -2.75
N ASN A 46 11.37 2.04 -3.72
CA ASN A 46 12.39 3.08 -3.77
C ASN A 46 12.06 4.22 -2.77
N ASN A 47 12.85 5.29 -2.81
CA ASN A 47 12.70 6.45 -1.93
C ASN A 47 11.43 7.29 -2.20
N GLU A 48 10.67 6.97 -3.24
CA GLU A 48 9.46 7.68 -3.67
C GLU A 48 8.18 6.85 -3.42
N GLY A 49 8.30 5.65 -2.82
CA GLY A 49 7.15 4.77 -2.61
C GLY A 49 6.79 3.90 -3.82
N ILE A 50 7.63 3.83 -4.85
CA ILE A 50 7.38 3.06 -6.07
C ILE A 50 8.11 1.72 -6.01
N ALA A 51 7.42 0.63 -6.39
CA ALA A 51 8.06 -0.67 -6.47
C ALA A 51 9.08 -0.69 -7.61
N THR A 52 10.34 -1.00 -7.27
CA THR A 52 11.47 -1.13 -8.18
C THR A 52 12.04 -2.54 -8.08
N SER A 53 12.55 -3.07 -9.19
CA SER A 53 13.18 -4.39 -9.26
C SER A 53 14.30 -4.52 -8.23
N SER A 54 14.36 -5.67 -7.59
CA SER A 54 15.32 -5.97 -6.53
C SER A 54 15.67 -7.45 -6.54
N THR A 55 16.82 -7.81 -5.97
CA THR A 55 17.22 -9.21 -5.77
C THR A 55 16.48 -9.88 -4.61
N ASN A 56 15.85 -9.09 -3.73
CA ASN A 56 15.06 -9.56 -2.58
C ASN A 56 13.87 -8.64 -2.27
N GLY A 57 13.02 -9.04 -1.32
CA GLY A 57 11.84 -8.26 -0.90
C GLY A 57 10.53 -8.97 -1.22
N TYR A 58 9.57 -8.23 -1.77
CA TYR A 58 8.26 -8.78 -2.10
C TYR A 58 8.29 -9.54 -3.42
N ARG A 59 7.67 -10.72 -3.44
CA ARG A 59 7.60 -11.55 -4.65
C ARG A 59 6.61 -10.95 -5.63
N VAL A 60 7.03 -10.75 -6.88
CA VAL A 60 6.16 -10.30 -7.96
C VAL A 60 5.42 -11.50 -8.54
N MET A 61 4.09 -11.52 -8.37
CA MET A 61 3.24 -12.63 -8.79
C MET A 61 2.73 -12.46 -10.23
N LYS A 62 2.38 -11.23 -10.62
CA LYS A 62 1.76 -10.92 -11.91
C LYS A 62 2.00 -9.45 -12.28
N ARG A 63 2.17 -9.14 -13.56
CA ARG A 63 2.05 -7.78 -14.10
C ARG A 63 0.62 -7.56 -14.60
N THR A 64 -0.05 -6.52 -14.12
CA THR A 64 -1.43 -6.18 -14.50
C THR A 64 -1.51 -4.97 -15.43
N GLY A 65 -0.42 -4.22 -15.58
CA GLY A 65 -0.28 -3.14 -16.55
C GLY A 65 1.16 -2.63 -16.67
N PRO A 66 1.40 -1.56 -17.44
CA PRO A 66 2.73 -0.98 -17.64
C PRO A 66 3.43 -0.57 -16.33
N ASN A 67 2.66 -0.06 -15.36
CA ASN A 67 3.15 0.43 -14.08
C ASN A 67 2.38 -0.14 -12.88
N GLN A 68 1.88 -1.37 -13.04
CA GLN A 68 1.18 -2.06 -11.97
C GLN A 68 1.52 -3.55 -11.93
N ILE A 69 1.86 -4.01 -10.74
CA ILE A 69 2.15 -5.42 -10.44
C ILE A 69 1.35 -5.88 -9.23
N MET A 70 1.16 -7.19 -9.13
CA MET A 70 0.61 -7.87 -7.96
C MET A 70 1.74 -8.49 -7.15
N ILE A 71 1.80 -8.18 -5.86
CA ILE A 71 2.74 -8.75 -4.90
C ILE A 71 2.02 -9.52 -3.80
N LEU A 72 2.76 -10.36 -3.06
CA LEU A 72 2.29 -10.99 -1.83
C LEU A 72 2.96 -10.35 -0.62
N VAL A 73 2.17 -9.77 0.28
CA VAL A 73 2.58 -9.35 1.62
C VAL A 73 2.16 -10.43 2.61
N ARG A 74 3.09 -10.88 3.45
CA ARG A 74 2.94 -12.03 4.35
C ARG A 74 3.85 -11.87 5.55
#